data_AF-A0AA35R0U8-F1
#
_entry.id   AF-A0AA35R0U8-F1
#
_cell.length_a   1.000
_cell.length_b   1.000
_cell.length_c   1.000
_cell.angle_alpha   90.00
_cell.angle_beta   90.00
_cell.angle_gamma   90.00
#
_symmetry.space_group_name_H-M   'P 1'
#
loop_
_entity.id
_entity.type
_entity.pdbx_description
1 polymer ?
#
loop_
_entity_poly.entity_id
_entity_poly.type
_entity_poly.pdbx_seq_one_letter_code
_entity_poly.pdbx_strand_id
1 'polypeptide(L)'
;MAEEEPQAMDATVEEPTEPLPEWGEDISPEKDGTLFKTVIHEGSPDDGSPMNNDEVFVHYTGKLLNGTVFDSSVERSEPFNSNWAPAPS
;
A
#
# COMPACT_ATOMS: atom_id res chain seq x y z
N MET A 1 39.30 3.65 29.81
CA MET A 1 38.72 4.12 28.54
C MET A 1 37.37 3.45 28.45
N ALA A 2 36.31 4.19 28.74
CA ALA A 2 34.94 3.68 28.73
C ALA A 2 34.20 4.37 27.57
N GLU A 3 33.51 3.50 26.84
CA GLU A 3 32.42 3.60 25.87
C GLU A 3 31.71 4.94 25.70
N GLU A 4 31.44 5.31 24.44
CA GLU A 4 30.13 5.84 24.06
C GLU A 4 29.72 5.32 22.67
N GLU A 5 28.55 4.69 22.63
CA GLU A 5 27.83 4.22 21.45
C GLU A 5 27.21 5.41 20.69
N PRO A 6 27.12 5.39 19.35
CA PRO A 6 26.26 6.33 18.65
C PRO A 6 24.79 5.93 18.86
N GLN A 7 24.07 6.73 19.65
CA GLN A 7 22.62 6.62 19.83
C GLN A 7 21.95 6.84 18.47
N ALA A 8 21.31 5.79 17.94
CA ALA A 8 20.42 5.90 16.81
C ALA A 8 19.23 6.79 17.21
N MET A 9 19.08 7.90 16.49
CA MET A 9 17.89 8.74 16.55
C MET A 9 16.65 7.89 16.29
N ASP A 10 15.87 7.70 17.35
CA ASP A 10 14.51 7.18 17.30
C ASP A 10 13.70 8.11 16.41
N ALA A 11 13.42 7.66 15.18
CA ALA A 11 12.48 8.33 14.31
C ALA A 11 11.09 8.04 14.88
N THR A 12 10.68 8.87 15.84
CA THR A 12 9.29 8.98 16.25
C THR A 12 8.51 9.39 15.00
N VAL A 13 7.91 8.39 14.34
CA VAL A 13 6.87 8.60 13.33
C VAL A 13 5.68 9.17 14.10
N GLU A 14 5.53 10.49 14.03
CA GLU A 14 4.37 11.17 14.61
C GLU A 14 3.13 10.67 13.84
N GLU A 15 2.38 9.76 14.45
CA GLU A 15 1.09 9.32 13.91
C GLU A 15 0.20 10.55 13.73
N PRO A 16 -0.41 10.74 12.54
CA PRO A 16 -1.19 11.94 12.27
C PRO A 16 -2.39 12.04 13.24
N THR A 17 -2.44 13.15 13.98
CA THR A 17 -3.39 13.48 15.07
C THR A 17 -4.83 13.72 14.60
N GLU A 18 -5.16 13.47 13.33
CA GLU A 18 -6.52 13.62 12.80
C GLU A 18 -7.12 12.24 12.48
N PRO A 19 -8.42 12.02 12.79
CA PRO A 19 -9.05 10.74 12.47
C PRO A 19 -8.98 10.52 10.96
N LEU A 20 -8.35 9.41 10.56
CA LEU A 20 -8.28 9.01 9.16
C LEU A 20 -9.71 8.96 8.59
N PRO A 21 -9.94 9.45 7.36
CA PRO A 21 -11.25 9.30 6.73
C PRO A 21 -11.64 7.83 6.71
N GLU A 22 -12.94 7.52 6.64
CA GLU A 22 -13.48 6.14 6.65
C GLU A 22 -12.79 5.20 5.64
N TRP A 23 -12.14 5.78 4.63
CA TRP A 23 -11.50 5.11 3.51
C TRP A 23 -9.98 4.88 3.70
N GLY A 24 -9.38 5.42 4.76
CA GLY A 24 -7.96 5.25 5.12
C GLY A 24 -7.08 6.45 4.81
N GLU A 25 -5.80 6.21 4.50
CA GLU A 25 -4.83 7.26 4.16
C GLU A 25 -4.98 7.69 2.69
N ASP A 26 -4.96 9.00 2.43
CA ASP A 26 -4.88 9.54 1.07
C ASP A 26 -3.45 9.36 0.52
N ILE A 27 -3.29 8.51 -0.50
CA ILE A 27 -2.02 8.24 -1.18
C ILE A 27 -1.95 8.87 -2.58
N SER A 28 -2.88 9.77 -2.91
CA SER A 28 -2.81 10.54 -4.15
C SER A 28 -1.57 11.44 -4.18
N PRO A 29 -0.92 11.63 -5.35
CA PRO A 29 0.26 12.49 -5.45
C PRO A 29 0.00 13.94 -5.04
N GLU A 30 -1.19 14.47 -5.32
CA GLU A 30 -1.58 15.86 -5.01
C GLU A 30 -2.30 16.01 -3.66
N LYS A 31 -2.55 14.90 -2.95
CA LYS A 31 -3.33 14.88 -1.70
C LYS A 31 -4.71 15.52 -1.87
N ASP A 32 -5.34 15.19 -2.98
CA ASP A 32 -6.60 15.74 -3.46
C ASP A 32 -7.82 14.85 -3.14
N GLY A 33 -7.61 13.75 -2.41
CA GLY A 33 -8.67 12.84 -2.00
C GLY A 33 -9.22 11.95 -3.12
N THR A 34 -8.44 11.71 -4.18
CA THR A 34 -8.84 10.82 -5.29
C THR A 34 -8.43 9.36 -5.10
N LEU A 35 -7.47 9.08 -4.22
CA LEU A 35 -6.97 7.72 -3.98
C LEU A 35 -6.68 7.48 -2.50
N PHE A 36 -7.51 6.66 -1.87
CA PHE A 36 -7.33 6.24 -0.47
C PHE A 36 -6.88 4.78 -0.38
N LYS A 37 -6.05 4.48 0.62
CA LYS A 37 -5.57 3.14 0.93
C LYS A 37 -5.76 2.83 2.42
N THR A 38 -6.30 1.65 2.68
CA THR A 38 -6.31 1.02 4.01
C THR A 38 -5.63 -0.35 3.92
N VAL A 39 -4.72 -0.65 4.85
CA VAL A 39 -4.13 -1.98 4.98
C VAL A 39 -5.01 -2.81 5.90
N ILE A 40 -5.67 -3.83 5.34
CA ILE A 40 -6.55 -4.74 6.11
C ILE A 40 -5.72 -5.86 6.77
N HIS A 41 -4.65 -6.28 6.09
CA HIS A 41 -3.70 -7.28 6.57
C HIS A 41 -2.31 -6.87 6.13
N GLU A 42 -1.36 -6.81 7.07
CA GLU A 42 0.03 -6.46 6.78
C GLU A 42 0.74 -7.61 6.06
N GLY A 43 1.70 -7.26 5.20
CA GLY A 43 2.61 -8.24 4.60
C GLY A 43 3.61 -8.76 5.62
N SER A 44 4.42 -9.74 5.22
CA SER A 44 5.54 -10.18 6.07
C SER A 44 6.54 -9.02 6.23
N PRO A 45 7.08 -8.76 7.43
CA PRO A 45 8.10 -7.73 7.63
C PRO A 45 9.40 -8.02 6.87
N ASP A 46 9.63 -9.28 6.50
CA ASP A 46 10.78 -9.71 5.70
C ASP A 46 10.57 -9.50 4.19
N ASP A 47 9.34 -9.26 3.75
CA ASP A 47 9.02 -9.02 2.34
C ASP A 47 9.20 -7.52 2.02
N GLY A 48 9.98 -7.24 0.97
CA GLY A 48 10.12 -5.89 0.43
C GLY A 48 8.92 -5.45 -0.39
N SER A 49 8.90 -4.17 -0.78
CA SER A 49 7.99 -3.68 -1.83
C SER A 49 8.54 -4.01 -3.22
N PRO A 50 7.67 -4.25 -4.22
CA PRO A 50 8.11 -4.54 -5.58
C PRO A 50 8.95 -3.40 -6.15
N MET A 51 9.98 -3.76 -6.90
CA MET A 51 10.85 -2.86 -7.64
C MET A 51 10.32 -2.58 -9.05
N ASN A 52 10.86 -1.53 -9.68
CA ASN A 52 10.52 -1.22 -11.07
C ASN A 52 10.87 -2.38 -11.99
N ASN A 53 9.90 -2.77 -12.81
CA ASN A 53 9.90 -3.90 -13.74
C ASN A 53 9.80 -5.29 -13.09
N ASP A 54 9.41 -5.37 -11.81
CA ASP A 54 9.09 -6.66 -11.19
C ASP A 54 7.77 -7.21 -11.73
N GLU A 55 7.72 -8.52 -11.93
CA GLU A 55 6.45 -9.20 -12.18
C GLU A 55 5.71 -9.39 -10.86
N VAL A 56 4.50 -8.85 -10.78
CA VAL A 56 3.64 -8.94 -9.59
C VAL A 56 2.43 -9.82 -9.89
N PHE A 57 2.06 -10.64 -8.91
CA PHE A 57 0.88 -11.51 -8.94
C PHE A 57 -0.11 -11.05 -7.89
N VAL A 58 -1.33 -10.71 -8.30
CA VAL A 58 -2.34 -10.16 -7.40
C VAL A 58 -3.69 -10.86 -7.53
N HIS A 59 -4.32 -11.07 -6.38
CA HIS A 59 -5.76 -11.28 -6.33
C HIS A 59 -6.47 -9.97 -6.02
N TYR A 60 -7.47 -9.61 -6.84
CA TYR A 60 -8.24 -8.39 -6.68
C TYR A 60 -9.72 -8.65 -6.85
N THR A 61 -10.54 -7.73 -6.33
CA THR A 61 -11.98 -7.65 -6.61
C THR A 61 -12.37 -6.18 -6.73
N GLY A 62 -12.78 -5.77 -7.92
CA GLY A 62 -13.25 -4.42 -8.22
C GLY A 62 -14.76 -4.30 -7.99
N LYS A 63 -15.17 -3.26 -7.24
CA LYS A 63 -16.58 -2.98 -6.94
C LYS A 63 -16.92 -1.53 -7.25
N LEU A 64 -18.16 -1.31 -7.68
CA LEU A 64 -18.77 0.02 -7.76
C LEU A 64 -19.22 0.48 -6.37
N LEU A 65 -19.53 1.78 -6.21
CA LEU A 65 -20.02 2.37 -4.95
C LEU A 65 -21.31 1.74 -4.43
N ASN A 66 -22.11 1.14 -5.31
CA ASN A 66 -23.33 0.41 -4.93
C ASN A 66 -23.06 -1.05 -4.50
N GLY A 67 -21.79 -1.47 -4.44
CA GLY A 67 -21.37 -2.82 -4.06
C GLY A 67 -21.33 -3.84 -5.19
N THR A 68 -21.81 -3.51 -6.40
CA THR A 68 -21.77 -4.41 -7.56
C THR A 68 -20.32 -4.70 -7.95
N VAL A 69 -19.96 -5.99 -7.98
CA VAL A 69 -18.66 -6.45 -8.50
C VAL A 69 -18.68 -6.31 -10.02
N PHE A 70 -17.65 -5.68 -10.59
CA PHE A 70 -17.50 -5.60 -12.04
C PHE A 70 -16.40 -6.52 -12.58
N ASP A 71 -15.38 -6.84 -11.76
CA ASP A 71 -14.35 -7.81 -12.11
C ASP A 71 -13.70 -8.39 -10.84
N SER A 72 -13.34 -9.68 -10.87
CA SER A 72 -12.62 -10.35 -9.78
C SER A 72 -11.71 -11.45 -10.31
N SER A 73 -10.43 -11.44 -9.92
CA SER A 73 -9.52 -12.54 -10.23
C SER A 73 -9.72 -13.74 -9.30
N VAL A 74 -10.29 -13.53 -8.11
CA VAL A 74 -10.63 -14.61 -7.18
C VAL A 74 -11.72 -15.50 -7.77
N GLU A 75 -12.75 -14.92 -8.41
CA GLU A 75 -13.81 -15.68 -9.07
C GLU A 75 -13.30 -16.55 -10.23
N ARG A 76 -12.21 -16.13 -10.88
CA ARG A 76 -11.53 -16.91 -11.93
C ARG A 76 -10.60 -17.97 -11.37
N SER A 77 -10.31 -17.95 -10.07
CA SER A 77 -9.33 -18.83 -9.40
C SER A 77 -7.91 -18.75 -9.99
N GLU A 78 -7.56 -17.62 -10.62
CA GLU A 78 -6.26 -17.39 -11.26
C GLU A 78 -5.77 -15.98 -10.93
N PRO A 79 -4.50 -15.80 -10.53
CA PRO A 79 -3.96 -14.48 -10.23
C PRO A 79 -3.83 -13.65 -11.50
N PHE A 80 -3.89 -12.33 -11.35
CA PHE A 80 -3.51 -11.41 -12.41
C PHE A 80 -2.01 -11.14 -12.32
N ASN A 81 -1.30 -11.33 -13.43
CA ASN A 81 0.11 -11.02 -13.53
C ASN A 81 0.33 -9.71 -14.30
N SER A 82 1.23 -8.88 -13.81
CA SER A 82 1.57 -7.61 -14.45
C SER A 82 3.03 -7.26 -14.23
N ASN A 83 3.61 -6.52 -15.18
CA ASN A 83 4.92 -5.93 -15.01
C ASN A 83 4.78 -4.56 -14.32
N TRP A 84 5.38 -4.41 -13.14
CA TRP A 84 5.26 -3.20 -12.33
C TRP A 84 6.05 -2.07 -12.96
N ALA A 85 5.37 -1.10 -13.56
CA ALA A 85 5.98 0.12 -14.09
C ALA A 85 5.73 1.30 -13.14
N PRO A 86 6.68 2.26 -13.02
CA PRO A 86 6.39 3.51 -12.33
C PRO A 86 5.26 4.25 -13.03
N ALA A 87 4.47 5.01 -12.26
CA ALA A 87 3.52 5.96 -12.84
C ALA A 87 4.27 6.92 -13.81
N PRO A 88 3.69 7.26 -14.97
CA PRO A 88 4.30 8.22 -15.87
C PRO A 88 4.48 9.57 -15.14
N SER A 89 5.64 10.18 -15.37
CA SER A 89 6.01 11.51 -14.86
C SER A 89 5.14 12.61 -15.44
#